data_AF-B0DM55-F1
#
_entry.id   AF-B0DM55-F1
#
_cell.length_a   1.000
_cell.length_b   1.000
_cell.length_c   1.000
_cell.angle_alpha   90.00
_cell.angle_beta   90.00
_cell.angle_gamma   90.00
#
_symmetry.space_group_name_H-M   'P 1'
#
loop_
_entity.id
_entity.type
_entity.pdbx_description
1 polymer ?
#
loop_
_entity_poly.entity_id
_entity_poly.type
_entity_poly.pdbx_seq_one_letter_code
_entity_poly.pdbx_strand_id
1 'polypeptide(L)'
;MDAEVAKKLAVPWDPDITIQMQSANRTVEKTLGLAKNVPFNFGGITIYLQVHVIRDPAYKVLLGRPFDVLTGSVVVNSTDGGQTVTITDPNSGRRAMLPTFDRGKPPVMMKMHTEEDLQPKTEKVFQPSMI
;
A
#
# COMPACT_ATOMS: atom_id res chain seq x y z
N MET A 1 7.74 6.27 -0.72
CA MET A 1 7.18 5.70 0.53
C MET A 1 7.79 6.45 1.69
N ASP A 2 7.00 6.73 2.71
CA ASP A 2 7.46 7.29 3.98
C ASP A 2 8.43 6.34 4.69
N ALA A 3 9.55 6.87 5.19
CA ALA A 3 10.54 6.14 5.97
C ALA A 3 9.95 5.42 7.18
N GLU A 4 9.02 6.03 7.90
CA GLU A 4 8.41 5.40 9.09
C GLU A 4 7.52 4.21 8.69
N VAL A 5 6.84 4.31 7.55
CA VAL A 5 6.08 3.18 6.99
C VAL A 5 7.01 2.05 6.56
N ALA A 6 8.11 2.38 5.89
CA ALA A 6 9.11 1.39 5.46
C ALA A 6 9.71 0.65 6.67
N LYS A 7 10.09 1.37 7.72
CA LYS A 7 10.59 0.79 8.97
C LYS A 7 9.56 -0.10 9.65
N LYS A 8 8.32 0.38 9.79
CA LYS A 8 7.23 -0.39 10.42
C LYS A 8 6.96 -1.71 9.71
N LEU A 9 7.08 -1.73 8.38
CA LEU A 9 6.88 -2.93 7.56
C LEU A 9 8.18 -3.73 7.32
N ALA A 10 9.27 -3.35 7.99
CA ALA A 10 10.60 -3.95 7.82
C ALA A 10 11.05 -4.06 6.35
N VAL A 11 10.70 -3.06 5.53
CA VAL A 11 11.10 -3.00 4.12
C VAL A 11 12.51 -2.43 4.03
N PRO A 12 13.51 -3.21 3.61
CA PRO A 12 14.86 -2.70 3.43
C PRO A 12 14.95 -1.80 2.20
N TRP A 13 15.84 -0.80 2.25
CA TRP A 13 16.17 0.03 1.10
C TRP A 13 17.69 0.19 0.96
N ASP A 14 18.11 0.37 -0.28
CA ASP A 14 19.49 0.62 -0.69
C ASP A 14 19.76 2.13 -0.61
N PRO A 15 20.62 2.61 0.31
CA PRO A 15 20.89 4.03 0.50
C PRO A 15 21.78 4.63 -0.60
N ASP A 16 22.45 3.80 -1.40
CA ASP A 16 23.33 4.26 -2.47
C ASP A 16 22.51 4.66 -3.71
N ILE A 17 21.32 4.09 -3.87
CA ILE A 17 20.41 4.40 -4.99
C ILE A 17 19.40 5.45 -4.56
N THR A 18 19.65 6.68 -5.00
CA THR A 18 18.88 7.85 -4.60
C THR A 18 18.56 8.73 -5.79
N ILE A 19 17.44 9.44 -5.71
CA ILE A 19 17.05 10.45 -6.70
C ILE A 19 16.78 11.79 -6.01
N GLN A 20 16.94 12.88 -6.77
CA GLN A 20 16.43 14.18 -6.37
C GLN A 20 14.95 14.26 -6.73
N MET A 21 14.11 14.49 -5.73
CA MET A 21 12.68 14.63 -5.90
C MET A 21 12.30 16.10 -5.70
N GLN A 22 11.67 16.70 -6.71
CA GLN A 22 11.04 18.00 -6.56
C GLN A 22 9.61 17.81 -6.05
N SER A 23 9.33 18.34 -4.86
CA SER A 23 8.01 18.33 -4.26
C SER A 23 7.13 19.44 -4.85
N ALA A 24 5.83 19.38 -4.59
CA ALA A 24 4.84 20.36 -5.08
C ALA A 24 5.07 21.77 -4.53
N ASN A 25 5.73 21.89 -3.37
CA ASN A 25 6.17 23.16 -2.78
C ASN A 25 7.48 23.71 -3.42
N ARG A 26 7.97 23.08 -4.50
CA ARG A 26 9.23 23.38 -5.20
C ARG A 26 10.50 23.12 -4.41
N THR A 27 10.44 22.49 -3.24
CA THR A 27 11.66 22.00 -2.59
C THR A 27 12.18 20.80 -3.35
N VAL A 28 13.50 20.73 -3.50
CA VAL A 28 14.17 19.56 -4.06
C VAL A 28 14.85 18.85 -2.90
N GLU A 29 14.40 17.64 -2.63
CA GLU A 29 14.93 16.81 -1.57
C GLU A 29 15.41 15.47 -2.12
N LYS A 30 16.50 14.97 -1.54
CA LYS A 30 17.06 13.68 -1.92
C LYS A 30 16.29 12.57 -1.19
N THR A 31 15.92 11.53 -1.92
CA THR A 31 15.35 10.32 -1.31
C THR A 31 16.38 9.64 -0.41
N LEU A 32 15.93 8.95 0.64
CA LEU A 32 16.79 8.18 1.54
C LEU A 32 17.37 6.91 0.91
N GLY A 33 16.72 6.37 -0.12
CA GLY A 33 17.18 5.19 -0.84
C GLY A 33 16.10 4.55 -1.71
N LEU A 34 16.40 3.39 -2.28
CA LEU A 34 15.49 2.61 -3.11
C LEU A 34 15.20 1.25 -2.48
N ALA A 35 13.93 0.97 -2.19
CA ALA A 35 13.46 -0.37 -1.87
C ALA A 35 13.14 -1.12 -3.17
N LYS A 36 13.78 -2.29 -3.35
CA LYS A 36 13.68 -3.09 -4.57
C LYS A 36 12.64 -4.19 -4.43
N ASN A 37 11.83 -4.39 -5.48
CA ASN A 37 10.86 -5.49 -5.58
C ASN A 37 9.94 -5.60 -4.34
N VAL A 38 9.36 -4.48 -3.93
CA VAL A 38 8.43 -4.46 -2.78
C VAL A 38 7.07 -4.99 -3.26
N PRO A 39 6.50 -6.04 -2.65
CA PRO A 39 5.20 -6.56 -3.03
C PRO A 39 4.08 -5.64 -2.53
N PHE A 40 3.20 -5.21 -3.44
CA PHE A 40 1.99 -4.48 -3.14
C PHE A 40 0.77 -5.30 -3.55
N ASN A 41 -0.15 -5.55 -2.62
CA ASN A 41 -1.41 -6.21 -2.93
C ASN A 41 -2.52 -5.18 -3.14
N PHE A 42 -3.19 -5.28 -4.28
CA PHE A 42 -4.31 -4.44 -4.68
C PHE A 42 -5.48 -5.33 -5.09
N GLY A 43 -6.49 -5.45 -4.22
CA GLY A 43 -7.69 -6.25 -4.51
C GLY A 43 -7.37 -7.69 -4.91
N GLY A 44 -6.36 -8.32 -4.29
CA GLY A 44 -5.94 -9.68 -4.60
C GLY A 44 -4.88 -9.82 -5.70
N ILE A 45 -4.49 -8.73 -6.36
CA ILE A 45 -3.39 -8.71 -7.34
C ILE A 45 -2.12 -8.22 -6.65
N THR A 46 -1.05 -9.01 -6.70
CA THR A 46 0.26 -8.63 -6.15
C THR A 46 1.18 -8.10 -7.25
N ILE A 47 1.69 -6.88 -7.08
CA ILE A 47 2.61 -6.22 -8.01
C ILE A 47 3.90 -5.87 -7.28
N TYR A 48 5.04 -6.18 -7.89
CA TYR A 48 6.35 -5.84 -7.35
C TYR A 48 6.79 -4.47 -7.86
N LEU A 49 7.00 -3.53 -6.94
CA LEU A 49 7.34 -2.15 -7.26
C LEU A 49 8.74 -1.77 -6.76
N GLN A 50 9.41 -0.93 -7.52
CA GLN A 50 10.60 -0.20 -7.09
C GLN A 50 10.14 1.07 -6.38
N VAL A 51 10.49 1.26 -5.11
CA VAL A 51 9.92 2.32 -4.28
C VAL A 51 11.00 3.14 -3.60
N HIS A 52 11.07 4.42 -3.93
CA HIS A 52 11.96 5.34 -3.23
C HIS A 52 11.44 5.64 -1.82
N VAL A 53 12.34 5.59 -0.84
CA VAL A 53 12.06 5.93 0.56
C VAL A 53 12.36 7.41 0.78
N ILE A 54 11.44 8.14 1.39
CA ILE A 54 11.48 9.60 1.57
C ILE A 54 11.25 9.92 3.04
N ARG A 55 11.92 10.96 3.52
CA ARG A 55 11.78 11.46 4.88
C ARG A 55 10.55 12.37 5.00
N ASP A 56 9.71 12.13 6.01
CA ASP A 56 8.60 13.00 6.42
C ASP A 56 7.65 13.49 5.29
N PRO A 57 7.23 12.64 4.32
CA PRO A 57 6.29 13.05 3.28
C PRO A 57 4.86 13.23 3.82
N ALA A 58 4.04 14.02 3.11
CA ALA A 58 2.62 14.22 3.47
C ALA A 58 1.70 13.00 3.18
N TYR A 59 2.26 11.88 2.73
CA TYR A 59 1.56 10.66 2.32
C TYR A 59 2.36 9.41 2.71
N LYS A 60 1.69 8.29 2.93
CA LYS A 60 2.36 7.01 3.24
C LYS A 60 3.09 6.43 2.02
N VAL A 61 2.41 6.40 0.88
CA VAL A 61 2.92 5.92 -0.40
C VAL A 61 2.35 6.80 -1.51
N LEU A 62 3.17 7.11 -2.51
CA LEU A 62 2.75 7.78 -3.72
C LEU A 62 2.95 6.81 -4.89
N LEU A 63 1.87 6.51 -5.59
CA LEU A 63 1.90 5.75 -6.84
C LEU A 63 1.89 6.75 -7.99
N GLY A 64 2.89 6.66 -8.84
CA GLY A 64 3.04 7.55 -10.00
C GLY A 64 2.84 6.82 -11.31
N ARG A 65 3.15 7.52 -12.41
CA ARG A 65 3.04 7.01 -13.78
C ARG A 65 3.70 5.64 -14.02
N PRO A 66 4.86 5.28 -13.42
CA PRO A 66 5.40 3.94 -13.60
C PRO A 66 4.45 2.81 -13.16
N PHE A 67 3.71 3.03 -12.08
CA PHE A 67 2.67 2.10 -11.63
C PHE A 67 1.50 2.07 -12.64
N ASP A 68 1.05 3.23 -13.11
CA ASP A 68 -0.05 3.31 -14.07
C ASP A 68 0.27 2.57 -15.37
N VAL A 69 1.50 2.73 -15.88
CA VAL A 69 1.97 2.06 -17.10
C VAL A 69 2.08 0.55 -16.87
N LEU A 70 2.67 0.13 -15.75
CA LEU A 70 2.86 -1.29 -15.44
C LEU A 70 1.53 -2.05 -15.33
N THR A 71 0.50 -1.39 -14.78
CA THR A 71 -0.80 -2.02 -14.52
C THR A 71 -1.87 -1.71 -15.56
N GLY A 72 -1.53 -0.90 -16.58
CA GLY A 72 -2.53 -0.33 -17.49
C GLY A 72 -3.68 0.32 -16.73
N SER A 73 -3.36 1.08 -15.67
CA SER A 73 -4.38 1.56 -14.74
C SER A 73 -5.36 2.50 -15.44
N VAL A 74 -6.65 2.32 -15.19
CA VAL A 74 -7.71 3.20 -15.68
C VAL A 74 -8.37 3.89 -14.50
N VAL A 75 -8.30 5.22 -14.49
CA VAL A 75 -8.96 6.06 -13.48
C VAL A 75 -10.27 6.58 -14.06
N VAL A 76 -11.37 6.33 -13.39
CA VAL A 76 -12.71 6.82 -13.76
C VAL A 76 -13.21 7.75 -12.66
N ASN A 77 -13.52 8.98 -13.04
CA ASN A 77 -14.18 9.95 -12.18
C ASN A 77 -15.69 9.89 -12.42
N SER A 78 -16.44 9.71 -11.36
CA SER A 78 -17.90 9.66 -11.37
C SER A 78 -18.49 11.06 -11.12
N THR A 79 -19.71 11.29 -11.61
CA THR A 79 -20.41 12.58 -11.43
C THR A 79 -20.86 12.84 -9.99
N ASP A 80 -20.91 11.80 -9.17
CA ASP A 80 -21.18 11.87 -7.73
C ASP A 80 -19.96 12.30 -6.89
N GLY A 81 -18.84 12.62 -7.53
CA GLY A 81 -17.58 12.98 -6.88
C GLY A 81 -16.73 11.78 -6.47
N GLY A 82 -17.19 10.56 -6.70
CA GLY A 82 -16.41 9.34 -6.51
C GLY A 82 -15.32 9.18 -7.58
N GLN A 83 -14.28 8.43 -7.24
CA GLN A 83 -13.27 8.00 -8.20
C GLN A 83 -12.95 6.52 -7.98
N THR A 84 -12.77 5.81 -9.10
CA THR A 84 -12.42 4.39 -9.11
C THR A 84 -11.16 4.17 -9.94
N VAL A 85 -10.23 3.38 -9.41
CA VAL A 85 -9.01 2.97 -10.11
C VAL A 85 -9.14 1.49 -10.45
N THR A 86 -9.09 1.16 -11.74
CA THR A 86 -8.99 -0.23 -12.20
C THR A 86 -7.55 -0.55 -12.53
N ILE A 87 -7.01 -1.60 -11.95
CA ILE A 87 -5.69 -2.13 -12.29
C ILE A 87 -5.84 -3.43 -13.08
N THR A 88 -4.86 -3.71 -13.94
CA THR A 88 -4.73 -4.96 -14.66
C THR A 88 -3.40 -5.60 -14.30
N ASP A 89 -3.43 -6.87 -13.91
CA ASP A 89 -2.22 -7.66 -13.69
C ASP A 89 -1.54 -7.92 -15.04
N PRO A 90 -0.31 -7.41 -15.26
CA PRO A 90 0.40 -7.63 -16.52
C PRO A 90 0.71 -9.11 -16.78
N ASN A 91 0.73 -9.96 -15.75
CA ASN A 91 1.10 -11.37 -15.89
C ASN A 91 -0.11 -12.27 -16.20
N SER A 92 -1.26 -12.01 -15.57
CA SER A 92 -2.44 -12.87 -15.68
C SER A 92 -3.62 -12.24 -16.44
N GLY A 93 -3.58 -10.93 -16.69
CA GLY A 93 -4.71 -10.19 -17.25
C GLY A 93 -5.89 -10.00 -16.29
N ARG A 94 -5.79 -10.49 -15.04
CA ARG A 94 -6.81 -10.26 -14.00
C ARG A 94 -6.93 -8.78 -13.71
N ARG A 95 -8.14 -8.32 -13.41
CA ARG A 95 -8.42 -6.91 -13.11
C ARG A 95 -8.98 -6.77 -11.71
N ALA A 96 -8.56 -5.73 -11.00
CA ALA A 96 -9.13 -5.35 -9.71
C ALA A 96 -9.59 -3.90 -9.78
N MET A 97 -10.77 -3.65 -9.23
CA MET A 97 -11.39 -2.33 -9.18
C MET A 97 -11.31 -1.81 -7.75
N LEU A 98 -10.62 -0.69 -7.56
CA LEU A 98 -10.37 -0.08 -6.27
C LEU A 98 -11.14 1.24 -6.17
N PRO A 99 -12.16 1.34 -5.31
CA PRO A 99 -12.77 2.63 -5.00
C PRO A 99 -11.77 3.50 -4.23
N THR A 100 -11.79 4.79 -4.51
CA THR A 100 -11.03 5.79 -3.74
C THR A 100 -11.96 6.51 -2.78
N PHE A 101 -11.38 7.10 -1.73
CA PHE A 101 -12.10 7.80 -0.68
C PHE A 101 -11.36 9.09 -0.32
N ASP A 102 -12.09 10.06 0.21
CA ASP A 102 -11.52 11.28 0.76
C ASP A 102 -10.41 10.95 1.76
N ARG A 103 -9.31 11.71 1.69
CA ARG A 103 -8.22 11.59 2.65
C ARG A 103 -8.77 11.75 4.08
N GLY A 104 -8.53 10.74 4.91
CA GLY A 104 -8.96 10.72 6.32
C GLY A 104 -10.31 10.04 6.57
N LYS A 105 -11.04 9.62 5.52
CA LYS A 105 -12.27 8.84 5.64
C LYS A 105 -12.03 7.41 5.12
N PRO A 106 -11.55 6.47 5.95
CA PRO A 106 -11.35 5.11 5.50
C PRO A 106 -12.69 4.45 5.13
N PRO A 107 -12.71 3.52 4.16
CA PRO A 107 -13.90 2.71 3.90
C PRO A 107 -14.29 1.95 5.17
N VAL A 108 -15.59 1.92 5.46
CA VAL A 108 -16.18 1.22 6.63
C VAL A 108 -15.76 -0.25 6.71
N MET A 109 -15.30 -0.82 5.59
CA MET A 109 -14.92 -2.24 5.44
C MET A 109 -13.40 -2.52 5.49
N MET A 110 -12.55 -1.53 5.78
CA MET A 110 -11.14 -1.78 6.13
C MET A 110 -10.95 -1.71 7.65
N LYS A 111 -11.49 -2.69 8.38
CA LYS A 111 -10.83 -3.05 9.64
C LYS A 111 -9.53 -3.71 9.24
N MET A 112 -8.42 -2.99 9.35
CA MET A 112 -7.11 -3.63 9.47
C MET A 112 -7.26 -4.70 10.55
N HIS A 113 -6.82 -5.94 10.29
CA HIS A 113 -6.58 -6.89 11.36
C HIS A 113 -5.61 -6.21 12.33
N THR A 114 -6.13 -5.69 13.43
CA THR A 114 -5.33 -5.20 14.55
C THR A 114 -4.70 -6.43 15.20
N GLU A 115 -3.55 -6.26 15.84
CA GLU A 115 -2.77 -7.34 16.50
C GLU A 115 -3.59 -8.20 17.49
N GLU A 116 -4.80 -7.78 17.88
CA GLU A 116 -5.76 -8.55 18.67
C GLU A 116 -6.28 -9.82 17.96
N ASP A 117 -6.29 -9.85 16.62
CA ASP A 117 -6.75 -11.02 15.84
C ASP A 117 -5.69 -12.12 15.68
N LEU A 118 -4.43 -11.83 16.03
CA LEU A 118 -3.30 -12.78 15.94
C LEU A 118 -3.06 -13.56 17.24
N GLN A 119 -3.82 -13.29 18.30
CA GLN A 119 -3.74 -14.12 19.50
C GLN A 119 -4.38 -15.49 19.21
N PRO A 120 -3.66 -16.61 19.42
CA PRO A 120 -4.25 -17.93 19.27
C PRO A 120 -5.40 -18.05 20.27
N LYS A 121 -6.63 -18.21 19.76
CA LYS A 121 -7.79 -18.53 20.59
C LYS A 121 -7.47 -19.83 21.32
N THR A 122 -7.20 -19.73 22.62
CA THR A 122 -6.99 -20.89 23.47
C THR A 122 -8.28 -21.68 23.48
N GLU A 123 -8.23 -22.86 22.87
CA GLU A 123 -9.34 -23.79 22.82
C GLU A 123 -9.66 -24.20 24.27
N LYS A 124 -10.86 -23.83 24.76
CA LYS A 124 -11.32 -24.28 26.07
C LYS A 124 -11.56 -25.78 25.99
N VAL A 125 -10.64 -26.55 26.58
CA VAL A 125 -10.80 -27.98 26.84
C VAL A 125 -12.08 -28.18 27.66
N PHE A 126 -13.07 -28.81 27.04
CA PHE A 126 -14.30 -29.20 27.70
C PHE A 126 -14.02 -30.42 28.60
N GLN A 127 -14.13 -30.25 29.91
CA GLN A 127 -14.28 -31.37 30.84
C GLN A 127 -15.57 -31.18 31.63
N PRO A 128 -16.41 -32.21 31.70
CA PRO A 128 -17.18 -32.43 32.92
C PRO A 128 -17.06 -33.89 33.41
N SER A 129 -16.44 -33.98 34.59
CA SER A 129 -16.76 -34.76 35.79
C SER A 129 -17.47 -36.12 35.69
N MET A 130 -16.81 -37.12 36.29
CA MET A 130 -17.37 -38.37 36.82
C MET A 130 -18.66 -38.15 37.63
N ILE A 131 -19.69 -38.92 37.31
CA ILE A 131 -20.63 -39.52 38.27
C ILE A 131 -20.89 -40.96 37.81
#